data_AF-A0A960CNI1-F1
#
_entry.id   AF-A0A960CNI1-F1
#
_cell.length_a   1.000
_cell.length_b   1.000
_cell.length_c   1.000
_cell.angle_alpha   90.00
_cell.angle_beta   90.00
_cell.angle_gamma   90.00
#
_symmetry.space_group_name_H-M   'P 1'
#
loop_
_entity.id
_entity.type
_entity.pdbx_description
1 polymer ?
#
loop_
_entity_poly.entity_id
_entity_poly.type
_entity_poly.pdbx_seq_one_letter_code
_entity_poly.pdbx_strand_id
1 'polypeptide(L)'
;IGYMFVKALRNELSRRGLSRPVVAVVTHSVVSLDDPAFQNPTKPVGSFLAEAKAKEMAATMGWTIAEDAGRGWRRTVASPRPTAILETQVIRQLLDSGAIVVAVGGGGIPVSVEPDGTVLGVEAVVDKDIASGLLAHDLNAELLMIPTGVPRVAIDFGTPQQRWLETITVEEAREFIASGQFGKGSMEPKVEAVADFVASTPGSTGVIGAAEEIPAILAGESGTRIVGAPTSATAAPQPDSGAVLLAVNGTLMRGLKLSPNMAAAGATFVRETRTEPVYRLWTINDDHPAMIRVTDSSGVAVAVEVWSVPAAGLAGILLNEPPGLSIGKVRLEDGSTVLGVIGEPALVEGQREITEHQGWRAYTAAEGV
;
A
#
# COMPACT_ATOMS: atom_id res chain seq x y z
N ILE A 1 5.30 15.46 -21.54
CA ILE A 1 5.69 15.60 -20.11
C ILE A 1 6.49 14.40 -19.61
N GLY A 2 6.00 13.16 -19.73
CA GLY A 2 6.73 11.96 -19.25
C GLY A 2 8.19 11.87 -19.73
N TYR A 3 8.46 12.11 -21.02
CA TYR A 3 9.83 12.21 -21.56
C TYR A 3 10.73 13.17 -20.77
N MET A 4 10.24 14.36 -20.41
CA MET A 4 11.02 15.38 -19.71
C MET A 4 11.42 14.90 -18.31
N PHE A 5 10.49 14.30 -17.57
CA PHE A 5 10.76 13.72 -16.25
C PHE A 5 11.75 12.57 -16.33
N VAL A 6 11.56 11.62 -17.27
CA VAL A 6 12.49 10.50 -17.44
C VAL A 6 13.89 11.00 -17.75
N LYS A 7 14.04 11.94 -18.69
CA LYS A 7 15.33 12.55 -19.03
C LYS A 7 15.96 13.25 -17.82
N ALA A 8 15.22 14.10 -17.12
CA ALA A 8 15.72 14.87 -15.98
C ALA A 8 16.18 13.95 -14.83
N LEU A 9 15.34 12.98 -14.46
CA LEU A 9 15.65 12.00 -13.41
C LEU A 9 16.85 11.13 -13.78
N ARG A 10 16.91 10.59 -15.00
CA ARG A 10 18.07 9.79 -15.45
C ARG A 10 19.37 10.58 -15.38
N ASN A 11 19.36 11.81 -15.86
CA ASN A 11 20.54 12.67 -15.83
C ASN A 11 20.98 12.95 -14.39
N GLU A 12 20.03 13.24 -13.50
CA GLU A 12 20.34 13.55 -12.11
C GLU A 12 20.84 12.34 -11.33
N LEU A 13 20.22 11.17 -11.50
CA LEU A 13 20.71 9.91 -10.92
C LEU A 13 22.13 9.61 -11.37
N SER A 14 22.41 9.77 -12.66
CA SER A 14 23.76 9.53 -13.23
C SER A 14 24.81 10.46 -12.62
N ARG A 15 24.51 11.75 -12.46
CA ARG A 15 25.43 12.71 -11.80
C ARG A 15 25.73 12.33 -10.36
N ARG A 16 24.78 11.70 -9.67
CA ARG A 16 24.92 11.23 -8.29
C ARG A 16 25.54 9.83 -8.19
N GLY A 17 25.92 9.21 -9.31
CA GLY A 17 26.43 7.84 -9.34
C GLY A 17 25.39 6.77 -8.98
N LEU A 18 24.09 7.10 -9.07
CA LEU A 18 22.99 6.18 -8.78
C LEU A 18 22.53 5.49 -10.07
N SER A 19 22.47 4.15 -10.05
CA SER A 19 21.97 3.35 -11.16
C SER A 19 20.60 2.78 -10.82
N ARG A 20 19.54 3.48 -11.26
CA ARG A 20 18.15 2.99 -11.21
C ARG A 20 17.47 3.22 -12.55
N PRO A 21 16.74 2.23 -13.10
CA PRO A 21 15.95 2.44 -14.30
C PRO A 21 14.90 3.52 -14.06
N VAL A 22 14.71 4.43 -15.02
CA VAL A 22 13.59 5.38 -15.00
C VAL A 22 12.77 5.17 -16.26
N VAL A 23 11.46 4.96 -16.11
CA VAL A 23 10.55 4.64 -17.20
C VAL A 23 9.27 5.46 -17.10
N ALA A 24 8.73 5.87 -18.24
CA ALA A 24 7.39 6.45 -18.31
C ALA A 24 6.44 5.41 -18.92
N VAL A 25 5.33 5.16 -18.25
CA VAL A 25 4.30 4.21 -18.69
C VAL A 25 3.09 4.99 -19.18
N VAL A 26 2.67 4.74 -20.42
CA VAL A 26 1.39 5.25 -20.93
C VAL A 26 0.29 4.57 -20.13
N THR A 27 -0.60 5.36 -19.55
CA THR A 27 -1.54 4.88 -18.52
C THR A 27 -2.97 5.22 -18.91
N HIS A 28 -3.87 4.26 -18.76
CA HIS A 28 -5.30 4.42 -18.98
C HIS A 28 -6.06 4.38 -17.66
N SER A 29 -6.98 5.31 -17.50
CA SER A 29 -7.86 5.43 -16.34
C SER A 29 -9.27 5.05 -16.74
N VAL A 30 -9.77 3.95 -16.17
CA VAL A 30 -11.11 3.46 -16.43
C VAL A 30 -12.12 4.39 -15.76
N VAL A 31 -13.15 4.79 -16.50
CA VAL A 31 -14.22 5.67 -16.02
C VAL A 31 -15.58 5.09 -16.40
N SER A 32 -16.60 5.38 -15.59
CA SER A 32 -17.99 5.00 -15.92
C SER A 32 -18.58 5.99 -16.92
N LEU A 33 -19.23 5.50 -17.97
CA LEU A 33 -19.97 6.35 -18.92
C LEU A 33 -21.22 7.00 -18.29
N ASP A 34 -21.72 6.42 -17.21
CA ASP A 34 -22.86 6.94 -16.44
C ASP A 34 -22.43 7.96 -15.36
N ASP A 35 -21.16 8.35 -15.32
CA ASP A 35 -20.67 9.32 -14.33
C ASP A 35 -21.39 10.68 -14.53
N PRO A 36 -22.00 11.25 -13.46
CA PRO A 36 -22.70 12.54 -13.53
C PRO A 36 -21.86 13.70 -14.07
N ALA A 37 -20.52 13.62 -14.00
CA ALA A 37 -19.62 14.63 -14.52
C ALA A 37 -19.76 14.86 -16.03
N PHE A 38 -20.27 13.87 -16.79
CA PHE A 38 -20.57 14.03 -18.22
C PHE A 38 -21.73 15.00 -18.48
N GLN A 39 -22.68 15.08 -17.54
CA GLN A 39 -23.83 15.99 -17.67
C GLN A 39 -23.49 17.43 -17.28
N ASN A 40 -22.46 17.63 -16.44
CA ASN A 40 -22.02 18.94 -15.99
C ASN A 40 -20.48 19.10 -16.07
N PRO A 41 -19.94 19.44 -17.25
CA PRO A 41 -18.50 19.64 -17.44
C PRO A 41 -17.96 20.86 -16.70
N THR A 42 -17.23 20.63 -15.61
CA THR A 42 -16.70 21.71 -14.74
C THR A 42 -15.19 21.87 -14.80
N LYS A 43 -14.43 20.86 -15.29
CA LYS A 43 -12.96 20.87 -15.19
C LYS A 43 -12.34 21.76 -16.27
N PRO A 44 -11.62 22.84 -15.91
CA PRO A 44 -11.09 23.77 -16.89
C PRO A 44 -9.79 23.22 -17.54
N VAL A 45 -9.72 23.27 -18.87
CA VAL A 45 -8.62 22.79 -19.70
C VAL A 45 -8.15 23.86 -20.69
N GLY A 46 -6.91 23.72 -21.17
CA GLY A 46 -6.30 24.66 -22.10
C GLY A 46 -6.00 26.04 -21.49
N SER A 47 -5.61 26.97 -22.36
CA SER A 47 -5.23 28.34 -22.01
C SER A 47 -6.43 29.24 -21.71
N PHE A 48 -6.18 30.37 -21.03
CA PHE A 48 -7.18 31.42 -20.84
C PHE A 48 -7.53 32.10 -22.17
N LEU A 49 -8.82 32.35 -22.35
CA LEU A 49 -9.40 33.02 -23.51
C LEU A 49 -10.11 34.30 -23.06
N ALA A 50 -10.15 35.28 -23.96
CA ALA A 50 -11.11 36.38 -23.86
C ALA A 50 -12.54 35.85 -24.04
N GLU A 51 -13.50 36.47 -23.37
CA GLU A 51 -14.91 36.03 -23.38
C GLU A 51 -15.48 35.87 -24.80
N ALA A 52 -15.21 36.85 -25.68
CA ALA A 52 -15.69 36.81 -27.07
C ALA A 52 -15.18 35.57 -27.80
N LYS A 53 -13.90 35.21 -27.61
CA LYS A 53 -13.32 34.02 -28.24
C LYS A 53 -13.86 32.73 -27.62
N ALA A 54 -14.04 32.69 -26.30
CA ALA A 54 -14.64 31.54 -25.64
C ALA A 54 -16.07 31.27 -26.14
N LYS A 55 -16.90 32.31 -26.27
CA LYS A 55 -18.26 32.21 -26.83
C LYS A 55 -18.26 31.75 -28.30
N GLU A 56 -17.31 32.24 -29.10
CA GLU A 56 -17.12 31.76 -30.48
C GLU A 56 -16.80 30.26 -30.52
N MET A 57 -15.88 29.78 -29.68
CA MET A 57 -15.52 28.35 -29.61
C MET A 57 -16.70 27.50 -29.09
N ALA A 58 -17.48 28.01 -28.14
CA ALA A 58 -18.70 27.34 -27.69
C ALA A 58 -19.72 27.18 -28.84
N ALA A 59 -19.93 28.22 -29.64
CA ALA A 59 -20.88 28.19 -30.76
C ALA A 59 -20.41 27.33 -31.94
N THR A 60 -19.11 27.31 -32.23
CA THR A 60 -18.56 26.66 -33.44
C THR A 60 -18.08 25.23 -33.19
N MET A 61 -17.58 24.95 -31.99
CA MET A 61 -16.98 23.65 -31.63
C MET A 61 -17.75 22.92 -30.52
N GLY A 62 -18.86 23.48 -30.03
CA GLY A 62 -19.65 22.88 -28.96
C GLY A 62 -18.94 22.83 -27.61
N TRP A 63 -17.95 23.69 -27.37
CA TRP A 63 -17.24 23.72 -26.10
C TRP A 63 -18.16 24.16 -24.95
N THR A 64 -18.09 23.43 -23.83
CA THR A 64 -18.52 24.00 -22.55
C THR A 64 -17.44 24.96 -22.08
N ILE A 65 -17.82 26.10 -21.51
CA ILE A 65 -16.90 27.15 -21.08
C ILE A 65 -17.27 27.65 -19.68
N ALA A 66 -16.26 28.06 -18.90
CA ALA A 66 -16.45 28.69 -17.60
C ALA A 66 -15.44 29.83 -17.39
N GLU A 67 -15.83 30.80 -16.55
CA GLU A 67 -14.97 31.90 -16.10
C GLU A 67 -14.18 31.46 -14.86
N ASP A 68 -12.88 31.75 -14.82
CA ASP A 68 -11.95 31.28 -13.78
C ASP A 68 -11.46 32.47 -12.95
N ALA A 69 -12.34 32.94 -12.04
CA ALA A 69 -12.05 33.91 -10.99
C ALA A 69 -11.29 35.18 -11.46
N GLY A 70 -11.77 35.81 -12.53
CA GLY A 70 -11.20 37.02 -13.10
C GLY A 70 -9.95 36.82 -13.96
N ARG A 71 -9.47 35.58 -14.13
CA ARG A 71 -8.28 35.26 -14.94
C ARG A 71 -8.60 35.04 -16.42
N GLY A 72 -9.87 35.00 -16.77
CA GLY A 72 -10.38 34.77 -18.12
C GLY A 72 -11.26 33.54 -18.23
N TRP A 73 -11.62 33.17 -19.47
CA TRP A 73 -12.51 32.04 -19.77
C TRP A 73 -11.72 30.83 -20.22
N ARG A 74 -12.18 29.63 -19.88
CA ARG A 74 -11.53 28.37 -20.29
C ARG A 74 -12.56 27.36 -20.77
N ARG A 75 -12.13 26.45 -21.65
CA ARG A 75 -12.92 25.26 -22.00
C ARG A 75 -13.06 24.41 -20.75
N THR A 76 -14.27 23.92 -20.47
CA THR A 76 -14.50 22.89 -19.47
C THR A 76 -14.82 21.56 -20.14
N VAL A 77 -14.41 20.48 -19.48
CA VAL A 77 -14.66 19.10 -19.90
C VAL A 77 -15.13 18.28 -18.71
N ALA A 78 -15.74 17.13 -18.99
CA ALA A 78 -16.13 16.18 -17.98
C ALA A 78 -14.88 15.70 -17.22
N SER A 79 -15.02 15.54 -15.90
CA SER A 79 -13.98 15.00 -15.03
C SER A 79 -14.54 13.86 -14.18
N PRO A 80 -14.84 12.71 -14.82
CA PRO A 80 -15.37 11.54 -14.14
C PRO A 80 -14.34 10.97 -13.15
N ARG A 81 -14.83 10.27 -12.14
CA ARG A 81 -13.95 9.58 -11.18
C ARG A 81 -13.35 8.33 -11.82
N PRO A 82 -12.03 8.09 -11.66
CA PRO A 82 -11.42 6.86 -12.12
C PRO A 82 -11.81 5.69 -11.21
N THR A 83 -12.09 4.54 -11.79
CA THR A 83 -12.44 3.30 -11.06
C THR A 83 -11.32 2.27 -11.08
N ALA A 84 -10.41 2.35 -12.05
CA ALA A 84 -9.24 1.49 -12.14
C ALA A 84 -8.15 2.14 -13.00
N ILE A 85 -6.89 1.73 -12.80
CA ILE A 85 -5.78 2.01 -13.71
C ILE A 85 -5.37 0.70 -14.38
N LEU A 86 -5.45 0.62 -15.72
CA LEU A 86 -5.25 -0.65 -16.43
C LEU A 86 -3.83 -1.20 -16.27
N GLU A 87 -2.82 -0.31 -16.22
CA GLU A 87 -1.42 -0.69 -16.15
C GLU A 87 -0.90 -0.89 -14.71
N THR A 88 -1.76 -0.90 -13.68
CA THR A 88 -1.34 -1.08 -12.27
C THR A 88 -0.41 -2.27 -12.06
N GLN A 89 -0.71 -3.44 -12.64
CA GLN A 89 0.12 -4.63 -12.48
C GLN A 89 1.51 -4.46 -13.14
N VAL A 90 1.57 -3.84 -14.32
CA VAL A 90 2.83 -3.55 -15.01
C VAL A 90 3.66 -2.55 -14.23
N ILE A 91 3.02 -1.51 -13.68
CA ILE A 91 3.67 -0.52 -12.81
C ILE A 91 4.26 -1.22 -11.58
N ARG A 92 3.51 -2.11 -10.94
CA ARG A 92 3.99 -2.89 -9.79
C ARG A 92 5.24 -3.70 -10.13
N GLN A 93 5.22 -4.46 -11.23
CA GLN A 93 6.39 -5.24 -11.66
C GLN A 93 7.63 -4.38 -11.91
N LEU A 94 7.44 -3.18 -12.48
CA LEU A 94 8.55 -2.23 -12.68
C LEU A 94 9.09 -1.71 -11.35
N LEU A 95 8.21 -1.38 -10.40
CA LEU A 95 8.62 -0.96 -9.06
C LEU A 95 9.37 -2.07 -8.32
N ASP A 96 8.88 -3.32 -8.39
CA ASP A 96 9.52 -4.50 -7.78
C ASP A 96 10.93 -4.75 -8.36
N SER A 97 11.17 -4.37 -9.63
CA SER A 97 12.50 -4.43 -10.24
C SER A 97 13.46 -3.29 -9.83
N GLY A 98 13.00 -2.39 -8.96
CA GLY A 98 13.77 -1.24 -8.46
C GLY A 98 13.69 0.02 -9.34
N ALA A 99 12.87 0.02 -10.39
CA ALA A 99 12.69 1.15 -11.28
C ALA A 99 11.98 2.34 -10.59
N ILE A 100 12.22 3.54 -11.11
CA ILE A 100 11.43 4.74 -10.84
C ILE A 100 10.44 4.90 -12.00
N VAL A 101 9.15 4.86 -11.68
CA VAL A 101 8.08 4.84 -12.67
C VAL A 101 7.37 6.20 -12.71
N VAL A 102 7.26 6.79 -13.90
CA VAL A 102 6.41 7.94 -14.17
C VAL A 102 5.13 7.43 -14.83
N ALA A 103 4.01 7.52 -14.14
CA ALA A 103 2.71 7.03 -14.60
C ALA A 103 1.59 8.05 -14.35
N VAL A 104 0.38 7.73 -14.79
CA VAL A 104 -0.85 8.51 -14.58
C VAL A 104 -0.70 9.96 -15.05
N GLY A 105 0.06 10.14 -16.14
CA GLY A 105 0.37 11.46 -16.69
C GLY A 105 -0.91 12.22 -17.03
N GLY A 106 -1.17 13.32 -16.32
CA GLY A 106 -2.38 14.12 -16.51
C GLY A 106 -3.67 13.49 -15.99
N GLY A 107 -3.59 12.47 -15.12
CA GLY A 107 -4.72 11.69 -14.64
C GLY A 107 -4.93 10.35 -15.36
N GLY A 108 -4.12 10.06 -16.37
CA GLY A 108 -4.29 8.90 -17.25
C GLY A 108 -5.29 9.15 -18.36
N ILE A 109 -5.18 8.40 -19.45
CA ILE A 109 -6.05 8.52 -20.62
C ILE A 109 -7.41 7.92 -20.25
N PRO A 110 -8.51 8.70 -20.25
CA PRO A 110 -9.81 8.17 -19.86
C PRO A 110 -10.30 7.12 -20.87
N VAL A 111 -10.73 5.98 -20.36
CA VAL A 111 -11.29 4.88 -21.16
C VAL A 111 -12.49 4.25 -20.47
N SER A 112 -13.39 3.66 -21.24
CA SER A 112 -14.34 2.67 -20.74
C SER A 112 -13.88 1.27 -21.16
N VAL A 113 -14.30 0.25 -20.40
CA VAL A 113 -14.01 -1.15 -20.70
C VAL A 113 -15.33 -1.88 -20.88
N GLU A 114 -15.54 -2.45 -22.06
CA GLU A 114 -16.71 -3.27 -22.37
C GLU A 114 -16.65 -4.63 -21.67
N PRO A 115 -17.77 -5.35 -21.51
CA PRO A 115 -17.79 -6.68 -20.88
C PRO A 115 -16.87 -7.72 -21.53
N ASP A 116 -16.54 -7.56 -22.81
CA ASP A 116 -15.62 -8.43 -23.55
C ASP A 116 -14.14 -8.03 -23.41
N GLY A 117 -13.85 -6.96 -22.66
CA GLY A 117 -12.50 -6.43 -22.43
C GLY A 117 -12.05 -5.38 -23.44
N THR A 118 -12.90 -5.01 -24.41
CA THR A 118 -12.57 -3.94 -25.37
C THR A 118 -12.41 -2.60 -24.65
N VAL A 119 -11.29 -1.91 -24.92
CA VAL A 119 -10.98 -0.59 -24.36
C VAL A 119 -11.39 0.50 -25.35
N LEU A 120 -12.27 1.40 -24.93
CA LEU A 120 -12.75 2.52 -25.73
C LEU A 120 -12.30 3.85 -25.13
N GLY A 121 -11.75 4.73 -25.97
CA GLY A 121 -11.34 6.07 -25.54
C GLY A 121 -12.56 6.94 -25.19
N VAL A 122 -12.47 7.68 -24.09
CA VAL A 122 -13.53 8.57 -23.62
C VAL A 122 -13.02 10.01 -23.60
N GLU A 123 -13.78 10.93 -24.19
CA GLU A 123 -13.46 12.35 -24.21
C GLU A 123 -13.73 13.01 -22.85
N ALA A 124 -12.78 12.88 -21.94
CA ALA A 124 -12.83 13.47 -20.60
C ALA A 124 -11.42 13.84 -20.11
N VAL A 125 -11.33 14.40 -18.90
CA VAL A 125 -10.06 14.55 -18.18
C VAL A 125 -10.24 14.03 -16.77
N VAL A 126 -9.51 12.97 -16.43
CA VAL A 126 -9.47 12.45 -15.07
C VAL A 126 -8.65 13.37 -14.19
N ASP A 127 -9.10 13.63 -12.97
CA ASP A 127 -8.31 14.41 -12.01
C ASP A 127 -7.03 13.65 -11.63
N LYS A 128 -5.88 14.31 -11.80
CA LYS A 128 -4.55 13.72 -11.55
C LYS A 128 -4.32 13.37 -10.08
N ASP A 129 -4.88 14.13 -9.15
CA ASP A 129 -4.68 13.95 -7.72
C ASP A 129 -5.50 12.71 -7.28
N ILE A 130 -6.77 12.61 -7.73
CA ILE A 130 -7.63 11.44 -7.49
C ILE A 130 -7.05 10.18 -8.14
N ALA A 131 -6.62 10.24 -9.40
CA ALA A 131 -6.03 9.08 -10.09
C ALA A 131 -4.71 8.63 -9.45
N SER A 132 -3.91 9.57 -8.94
CA SER A 132 -2.70 9.24 -8.18
C SER A 132 -3.04 8.58 -6.84
N GLY A 133 -4.11 9.03 -6.17
CA GLY A 133 -4.62 8.40 -4.95
C GLY A 133 -5.11 6.97 -5.19
N LEU A 134 -5.85 6.74 -6.26
CA LEU A 134 -6.28 5.39 -6.68
C LEU A 134 -5.08 4.49 -6.96
N LEU A 135 -4.11 4.94 -7.76
CA LEU A 135 -2.92 4.14 -8.04
C LEU A 135 -2.11 3.87 -6.75
N ALA A 136 -1.97 4.85 -5.87
CA ALA A 136 -1.29 4.68 -4.59
C ALA A 136 -2.00 3.65 -3.71
N HIS A 137 -3.34 3.65 -3.67
CA HIS A 137 -4.14 2.63 -2.99
C HIS A 137 -3.88 1.24 -3.59
N ASP A 138 -4.01 1.08 -4.90
CA ASP A 138 -3.84 -0.20 -5.59
C ASP A 138 -2.40 -0.76 -5.47
N LEU A 139 -1.41 0.12 -5.26
CA LEU A 139 -0.02 -0.26 -5.02
C LEU A 139 0.30 -0.48 -3.54
N ASN A 140 -0.65 -0.30 -2.63
CA ASN A 140 -0.44 -0.30 -1.17
C ASN A 140 0.69 0.64 -0.74
N ALA A 141 0.72 1.85 -1.30
CA ALA A 141 1.73 2.84 -0.95
C ALA A 141 1.60 3.25 0.53
N GLU A 142 2.73 3.42 1.21
CA GLU A 142 2.76 3.94 2.59
C GLU A 142 2.52 5.46 2.64
N LEU A 143 2.89 6.15 1.57
CA LEU A 143 2.87 7.60 1.48
C LEU A 143 2.36 8.06 0.12
N LEU A 144 1.32 8.91 0.13
CA LEU A 144 0.94 9.72 -1.02
C LEU A 144 1.34 11.17 -0.76
N MET A 145 2.16 11.75 -1.63
CA MET A 145 2.55 13.15 -1.57
C MET A 145 2.03 13.92 -2.78
N ILE A 146 1.28 14.99 -2.54
CA ILE A 146 0.79 15.92 -3.57
C ILE A 146 1.53 17.25 -3.46
N PRO A 147 2.53 17.50 -4.32
CA PRO A 147 3.19 18.80 -4.37
C PRO A 147 2.26 19.88 -4.94
N THR A 148 2.26 21.07 -4.33
CA THR A 148 1.45 22.23 -4.69
C THR A 148 2.23 23.53 -4.50
N GLY A 149 1.60 24.69 -4.75
CA GLY A 149 2.25 26.01 -4.69
C GLY A 149 2.29 26.66 -3.29
N VAL A 150 1.91 25.94 -2.24
CA VAL A 150 1.89 26.42 -0.85
C VAL A 150 2.52 25.38 0.07
N PRO A 151 3.20 25.80 1.16
CA PRO A 151 3.92 24.89 2.04
C PRO A 151 2.98 23.96 2.83
N ARG A 152 1.77 24.44 3.16
CA ARG A 152 0.73 23.69 3.88
C ARG A 152 -0.66 24.01 3.32
N VAL A 153 -1.63 23.17 3.61
CA VAL A 153 -3.06 23.47 3.48
C VAL A 153 -3.45 24.45 4.59
N ALA A 154 -4.37 25.37 4.31
CA ALA A 154 -4.91 26.27 5.31
C ALA A 154 -6.44 26.27 5.30
N ILE A 155 -7.02 26.55 6.46
CA ILE A 155 -8.40 27.03 6.60
C ILE A 155 -8.42 28.55 6.66
N ASP A 156 -9.56 29.14 6.35
CA ASP A 156 -9.79 30.59 6.27
C ASP A 156 -8.74 31.28 5.37
N PHE A 157 -8.35 30.61 4.29
CA PHE A 157 -7.25 31.01 3.40
C PHE A 157 -7.48 32.40 2.79
N GLY A 158 -6.45 33.24 2.84
CA GLY A 158 -6.50 34.62 2.35
C GLY A 158 -7.21 35.60 3.28
N THR A 159 -7.66 35.17 4.46
CA THR A 159 -8.29 36.05 5.47
C THR A 159 -7.34 36.33 6.64
N PRO A 160 -7.64 37.33 7.49
CA PRO A 160 -6.89 37.55 8.73
C PRO A 160 -6.95 36.38 9.74
N GLN A 161 -7.92 35.46 9.57
CA GLN A 161 -8.11 34.28 10.43
C GLN A 161 -7.38 33.05 9.89
N GLN A 162 -6.66 33.16 8.77
CA GLN A 162 -5.98 32.04 8.11
C GLN A 162 -5.14 31.21 9.08
N ARG A 163 -5.34 29.89 9.06
CA ARG A 163 -4.58 28.94 9.86
C ARG A 163 -4.02 27.81 9.00
N TRP A 164 -2.69 27.65 9.03
CA TRP A 164 -2.02 26.51 8.40
C TRP A 164 -2.26 25.22 9.20
N LEU A 165 -2.58 24.15 8.50
CA LEU A 165 -2.82 22.84 9.08
C LEU A 165 -1.53 22.03 9.06
N GLU A 166 -1.12 21.50 10.21
CA GLU A 166 0.06 20.63 10.31
C GLU A 166 -0.31 19.16 10.10
N THR A 167 -1.16 18.62 10.96
CA THR A 167 -1.73 17.27 10.84
C THR A 167 -3.24 17.35 11.06
N ILE A 168 -3.99 16.66 10.23
CA ILE A 168 -5.45 16.50 10.34
C ILE A 168 -5.82 15.05 10.09
N THR A 169 -6.94 14.62 10.65
CA THR A 169 -7.55 13.33 10.36
C THR A 169 -8.34 13.37 9.05
N VAL A 170 -8.65 12.20 8.49
CA VAL A 170 -9.61 12.06 7.37
C VAL A 170 -10.96 12.69 7.72
N GLU A 171 -11.41 12.59 8.97
CA GLU A 171 -12.69 13.15 9.43
C GLU A 171 -12.66 14.68 9.39
N GLU A 172 -11.64 15.30 10.01
CA GLU A 172 -11.44 16.75 9.96
C GLU A 172 -11.30 17.25 8.50
N ALA A 173 -10.58 16.51 7.65
CA ALA A 173 -10.45 16.86 6.24
C ALA A 173 -11.83 16.92 5.54
N ARG A 174 -12.71 15.93 5.81
CA ARG A 174 -14.08 15.89 5.27
C ARG A 174 -14.95 17.00 5.84
N GLU A 175 -14.82 17.34 7.12
CA GLU A 175 -15.52 18.47 7.74
C GLU A 175 -15.11 19.81 7.12
N PHE A 176 -13.82 20.01 6.87
CA PHE A 176 -13.32 21.22 6.22
C PHE A 176 -13.76 21.32 4.76
N ILE A 177 -13.82 20.21 4.03
CA ILE A 177 -14.43 20.16 2.69
C ILE A 177 -15.91 20.54 2.76
N ALA A 178 -16.68 19.92 3.66
CA ALA A 178 -18.12 20.16 3.80
C ALA A 178 -18.45 21.60 4.20
N SER A 179 -17.57 22.24 4.98
CA SER A 179 -17.69 23.66 5.37
C SER A 179 -17.13 24.64 4.33
N GLY A 180 -16.64 24.16 3.18
CA GLY A 180 -16.19 24.99 2.07
C GLY A 180 -14.89 25.74 2.34
N GLN A 181 -14.02 25.20 3.22
CA GLN A 181 -12.75 25.82 3.58
C GLN A 181 -11.70 25.78 2.46
N PHE A 182 -11.91 24.93 1.45
CA PHE A 182 -10.97 24.72 0.35
C PHE A 182 -11.55 25.14 -1.00
N GLY A 183 -10.72 25.67 -1.89
CA GLY A 183 -11.16 26.07 -3.22
C GLY A 183 -11.47 24.87 -4.14
N LYS A 184 -12.70 24.80 -4.66
CA LYS A 184 -13.24 23.72 -5.52
C LYS A 184 -12.40 23.36 -6.76
N GLY A 185 -11.65 24.32 -7.30
CA GLY A 185 -10.81 24.12 -8.48
C GLY A 185 -9.33 23.92 -8.19
N SER A 186 -8.91 23.96 -6.92
CA SER A 186 -7.49 24.05 -6.54
C SER A 186 -7.13 23.11 -5.39
N MET A 187 -7.54 23.44 -4.17
CA MET A 187 -7.12 22.74 -2.96
C MET A 187 -8.10 21.63 -2.56
N GLU A 188 -9.41 21.81 -2.78
CA GLU A 188 -10.41 20.82 -2.41
C GLU A 188 -10.14 19.44 -3.06
N PRO A 189 -9.86 19.34 -4.38
CA PRO A 189 -9.57 18.03 -5.00
C PRO A 189 -8.32 17.36 -4.45
N LYS A 190 -7.35 18.15 -3.95
CA LYS A 190 -6.11 17.63 -3.35
C LYS A 190 -6.39 17.02 -2.00
N VAL A 191 -7.10 17.76 -1.15
CA VAL A 191 -7.47 17.29 0.19
C VAL A 191 -8.38 16.08 0.08
N GLU A 192 -9.34 16.11 -0.84
CA GLU A 192 -10.23 14.99 -1.13
C GLU A 192 -9.45 13.74 -1.58
N ALA A 193 -8.60 13.86 -2.60
CA ALA A 193 -7.83 12.73 -3.12
C ALA A 193 -6.93 12.09 -2.05
N VAL A 194 -6.30 12.91 -1.22
CA VAL A 194 -5.43 12.43 -0.14
C VAL A 194 -6.24 11.81 0.99
N ALA A 195 -7.38 12.40 1.36
CA ALA A 195 -8.27 11.83 2.37
C ALA A 195 -8.88 10.49 1.92
N ASP A 196 -9.29 10.39 0.65
CA ASP A 196 -9.82 9.15 0.07
C ASP A 196 -8.76 8.05 0.02
N PHE A 197 -7.52 8.37 -0.35
CA PHE A 197 -6.40 7.43 -0.28
C PHE A 197 -6.15 6.94 1.16
N VAL A 198 -6.02 7.85 2.12
CA VAL A 198 -5.76 7.47 3.52
C VAL A 198 -6.90 6.66 4.13
N ALA A 199 -8.15 6.98 3.77
CA ALA A 199 -9.33 6.24 4.20
C ALA A 199 -9.39 4.82 3.62
N SER A 200 -8.97 4.66 2.37
CA SER A 200 -9.00 3.37 1.66
C SER A 200 -7.76 2.51 1.90
N THR A 201 -6.65 3.10 2.36
CA THR A 201 -5.38 2.39 2.63
C THR A 201 -4.98 2.51 4.10
N PRO A 202 -5.41 1.59 4.98
CA PRO A 202 -5.04 1.60 6.40
C PRO A 202 -3.52 1.62 6.62
N GLY A 203 -3.07 2.41 7.60
CA GLY A 203 -1.65 2.56 7.93
C GLY A 203 -0.86 3.51 7.01
N SER A 204 -1.48 4.00 5.92
CA SER A 204 -0.85 4.99 5.04
C SER A 204 -0.92 6.41 5.62
N THR A 205 -0.08 7.28 5.08
CA THR A 205 -0.11 8.72 5.34
C THR A 205 -0.23 9.49 4.03
N GLY A 206 -1.04 10.54 4.06
CA GLY A 206 -1.17 11.47 2.96
C GLY A 206 -0.50 12.80 3.28
N VAL A 207 0.14 13.46 2.31
CA VAL A 207 0.77 14.77 2.52
C VAL A 207 0.55 15.72 1.36
N ILE A 208 0.22 16.97 1.67
CA ILE A 208 0.12 18.07 0.71
C ILE A 208 1.09 19.17 1.14
N GLY A 209 1.94 19.64 0.23
CA GLY A 209 2.90 20.71 0.54
C GLY A 209 3.67 21.21 -0.68
N ALA A 210 4.63 22.10 -0.47
CA ALA A 210 5.39 22.71 -1.56
C ALA A 210 6.41 21.73 -2.19
N ALA A 211 6.57 21.78 -3.51
CA ALA A 211 7.52 20.91 -4.22
C ALA A 211 8.98 21.16 -3.80
N GLU A 212 9.32 22.40 -3.48
CA GLU A 212 10.65 22.83 -3.03
C GLU A 212 10.95 22.33 -1.61
N GLU A 213 9.92 21.97 -0.85
CA GLU A 213 10.02 21.52 0.54
C GLU A 213 9.95 19.99 0.68
N ILE A 214 9.98 19.23 -0.41
CA ILE A 214 9.95 17.75 -0.37
C ILE A 214 10.93 17.16 0.67
N PRO A 215 12.20 17.60 0.80
CA PRO A 215 13.09 17.10 1.85
C PRO A 215 12.55 17.35 3.27
N ALA A 216 12.03 18.54 3.55
CA ALA A 216 11.46 18.90 4.85
C ALA A 216 10.14 18.17 5.14
N ILE A 217 9.32 17.96 4.09
CA ILE A 217 8.11 17.15 4.18
C ILE A 217 8.44 15.72 4.59
N LEU A 218 9.44 15.11 3.95
CA LEU A 218 9.90 13.76 4.28
C LEU A 218 10.49 13.68 5.70
N ALA A 219 11.11 14.76 6.19
CA ALA A 219 11.58 14.88 7.58
C ALA A 219 10.45 15.12 8.61
N GLY A 220 9.22 15.41 8.16
CA GLY A 220 8.09 15.73 9.04
C GLY A 220 8.04 17.18 9.52
N GLU A 221 8.87 18.05 8.96
CA GLU A 221 9.01 19.47 9.35
C GLU A 221 8.10 20.41 8.53
N SER A 222 7.59 19.93 7.39
CA SER A 222 6.66 20.67 6.53
C SER A 222 5.55 19.79 5.93
N GLY A 223 4.64 20.43 5.19
CA GLY A 223 3.44 19.82 4.63
C GLY A 223 2.31 19.72 5.64
N THR A 224 1.09 19.55 5.11
CA THR A 224 -0.07 19.11 5.88
C THR A 224 -0.21 17.61 5.75
N ARG A 225 -0.15 16.90 6.86
CA ARG A 225 -0.33 15.45 6.94
C ARG A 225 -1.81 15.13 7.14
N ILE A 226 -2.34 14.26 6.31
CA ILE A 226 -3.66 13.64 6.50
C ILE A 226 -3.43 12.22 6.97
N VAL A 227 -3.99 11.87 8.12
CA VAL A 227 -3.85 10.56 8.75
C VAL A 227 -5.21 9.92 8.98
N GLY A 228 -5.25 8.59 9.06
CA GLY A 228 -6.45 7.87 9.48
C GLY A 228 -6.86 8.29 10.89
N ALA A 229 -8.07 7.88 11.32
CA ALA A 229 -8.47 8.06 12.71
C ALA A 229 -7.36 7.51 13.64
N PRO A 230 -7.07 8.16 14.78
CA PRO A 230 -6.12 7.63 15.74
C PRO A 230 -6.61 6.24 16.15
N THR A 231 -5.99 5.20 15.58
CA THR A 231 -6.09 3.85 16.10
C THR A 231 -5.61 3.98 17.53
N SER A 232 -6.49 3.71 18.50
CA SER A 232 -6.13 3.79 19.92
C SER A 232 -4.75 3.15 20.09
N ALA A 233 -3.80 3.91 20.63
CA ALA A 233 -2.47 3.43 20.94
C ALA A 233 -2.59 2.23 21.89
N THR A 234 -2.66 1.03 21.31
CA THR A 234 -2.55 -0.33 21.87
C THR A 234 -2.92 -1.33 20.77
N ALA A 235 -2.35 -1.16 19.58
CA ALA A 235 -2.19 -2.27 18.64
C ALA A 235 -0.69 -2.34 18.35
N ALA A 236 -0.09 -3.48 18.70
CA ALA A 236 1.26 -3.81 18.30
C ALA A 236 1.45 -3.55 16.80
N PRO A 237 2.64 -3.12 16.36
CA PRO A 237 2.88 -2.74 14.96
C PRO A 237 2.30 -3.78 14.02
N GLN A 238 1.34 -3.37 13.19
CA GLN A 238 0.84 -4.21 12.12
C GLN A 238 1.98 -4.41 11.12
N PRO A 239 2.31 -5.67 10.79
CA PRO A 239 3.45 -5.98 9.96
C PRO A 239 3.17 -5.65 8.50
N ASP A 240 4.23 -5.19 7.81
CA ASP A 240 4.29 -4.85 6.39
C ASP A 240 3.41 -5.74 5.49
N SER A 241 2.87 -5.15 4.42
CA SER A 241 2.10 -5.79 3.35
C SER A 241 2.86 -6.87 2.54
N GLY A 242 4.04 -7.28 3.01
CA GLY A 242 4.82 -8.43 2.55
C GLY A 242 5.24 -9.41 3.65
N ALA A 243 4.71 -9.29 4.87
CA ALA A 243 4.99 -10.21 5.96
C ALA A 243 4.03 -11.40 5.95
N VAL A 244 4.55 -12.59 6.23
CA VAL A 244 3.79 -13.83 6.32
C VAL A 244 3.71 -14.30 7.76
N LEU A 245 2.61 -14.97 8.10
CA LEU A 245 2.50 -15.65 9.39
C LEU A 245 3.25 -17.00 9.33
N LEU A 246 4.18 -17.17 10.26
CA LEU A 246 4.99 -18.37 10.45
C LEU A 246 4.74 -18.94 11.85
N ALA A 247 4.24 -20.18 11.92
CA ALA A 247 4.14 -20.96 13.14
C ALA A 247 5.45 -21.71 13.39
N VAL A 248 6.07 -21.47 14.54
CA VAL A 248 7.26 -22.18 15.01
C VAL A 248 6.92 -23.03 16.24
N ASN A 249 7.43 -24.26 16.29
CA ASN A 249 7.09 -25.27 17.30
C ASN A 249 8.30 -25.75 18.12
N GLY A 250 9.46 -25.13 17.91
CA GLY A 250 10.75 -25.58 18.43
C GLY A 250 11.68 -24.44 18.83
N THR A 251 12.97 -24.62 18.58
CA THR A 251 14.05 -23.75 19.08
C THR A 251 13.98 -22.29 18.63
N LEU A 252 13.18 -21.96 17.62
CA LEU A 252 12.88 -20.58 17.20
C LEU A 252 11.91 -19.84 18.14
N MET A 253 11.16 -20.56 18.99
CA MET A 253 10.23 -19.95 19.96
C MET A 253 10.96 -19.09 20.99
N ARG A 254 10.27 -18.09 21.56
CA ARG A 254 10.86 -17.09 22.47
C ARG A 254 11.67 -17.71 23.61
N GLY A 255 12.89 -17.22 23.82
CA GLY A 255 13.72 -17.67 24.93
C GLY A 255 14.32 -19.07 24.77
N LEU A 256 14.21 -19.68 23.57
CA LEU A 256 14.93 -20.90 23.21
C LEU A 256 16.15 -20.60 22.33
N LYS A 257 16.99 -21.62 22.12
CA LYS A 257 18.31 -21.58 21.49
C LYS A 257 18.40 -20.71 20.22
N LEU A 258 17.42 -20.80 19.32
CA LEU A 258 17.43 -20.13 18.02
C LEU A 258 16.48 -18.92 17.95
N SER A 259 15.88 -18.52 19.08
CA SER A 259 15.04 -17.31 19.16
C SER A 259 15.71 -16.04 18.60
N PRO A 260 17.04 -15.80 18.77
CA PRO A 260 17.71 -14.66 18.15
C PRO A 260 17.61 -14.61 16.61
N ASN A 261 17.45 -15.76 15.95
CA ASN A 261 17.30 -15.82 14.49
C ASN A 261 15.97 -15.19 14.03
N MET A 262 14.91 -15.28 14.84
CA MET A 262 13.63 -14.63 14.55
C MET A 262 13.79 -13.11 14.56
N ALA A 263 14.51 -12.56 15.55
CA ALA A 263 14.81 -11.14 15.61
C ALA A 263 15.71 -10.70 14.44
N ALA A 264 16.74 -11.48 14.10
CA ALA A 264 17.61 -11.21 12.96
C ALA A 264 16.86 -11.23 11.61
N ALA A 265 15.80 -12.04 11.50
CA ALA A 265 14.90 -12.09 10.36
C ALA A 265 13.87 -10.95 10.34
N GLY A 266 13.91 -10.02 11.31
CA GLY A 266 12.92 -8.94 11.42
C GLY A 266 11.53 -9.44 11.81
N ALA A 267 11.43 -10.62 12.44
CA ALA A 267 10.15 -11.19 12.82
C ALA A 267 9.58 -10.52 14.09
N THR A 268 8.27 -10.34 14.10
CA THR A 268 7.51 -9.82 15.24
C THR A 268 6.60 -10.91 15.80
N PHE A 269 6.68 -11.16 17.12
CA PHE A 269 5.80 -12.12 17.78
C PHE A 269 4.33 -11.68 17.69
N VAL A 270 3.43 -12.58 17.31
CA VAL A 270 2.00 -12.30 17.20
C VAL A 270 1.25 -12.91 18.38
N ARG A 271 1.34 -14.24 18.58
CA ARG A 271 0.60 -14.96 19.64
C ARG A 271 1.11 -16.38 19.87
N GLU A 272 0.78 -16.95 21.03
CA GLU A 272 0.84 -18.38 21.30
C GLU A 272 -0.51 -19.05 20.95
N THR A 273 -0.50 -20.28 20.46
CA THR A 273 -1.70 -21.05 20.09
C THR A 273 -1.34 -22.53 19.91
N ARG A 274 -2.29 -23.33 19.39
CA ARG A 274 -2.09 -24.74 19.06
C ARG A 274 -2.49 -25.04 17.62
N THR A 275 -1.92 -26.10 17.07
CA THR A 275 -2.35 -26.67 15.79
C THR A 275 -3.69 -27.42 15.93
N GLU A 276 -4.36 -27.69 14.82
CA GLU A 276 -5.40 -28.74 14.77
C GLU A 276 -4.84 -30.09 15.27
N PRO A 277 -5.65 -31.02 15.80
CA PRO A 277 -5.17 -32.31 16.31
C PRO A 277 -4.83 -33.33 15.21
N VAL A 278 -4.01 -32.92 14.24
CA VAL A 278 -3.62 -33.71 13.07
C VAL A 278 -2.10 -33.73 12.88
N TYR A 279 -1.33 -33.49 13.94
CA TYR A 279 0.13 -33.45 13.90
C TYR A 279 0.74 -34.39 14.94
N ARG A 280 1.89 -34.96 14.62
CA ARG A 280 2.75 -35.73 15.53
C ARG A 280 4.11 -35.03 15.62
N LEU A 281 4.83 -35.27 16.71
CA LEU A 281 6.05 -34.56 17.04
C LEU A 281 7.17 -35.54 17.42
N TRP A 282 8.35 -35.34 16.85
CA TRP A 282 9.56 -36.09 17.17
C TRP A 282 10.62 -35.15 17.71
N THR A 283 11.54 -35.68 18.53
CA THR A 283 12.78 -35.01 18.90
C THR A 283 13.90 -35.51 17.99
N ILE A 284 14.72 -34.58 17.48
CA ILE A 284 15.90 -34.90 16.67
C ILE A 284 17.12 -34.74 17.58
N ASN A 285 17.62 -35.88 18.08
CA ASN A 285 18.76 -35.95 18.99
C ASN A 285 18.65 -35.03 20.23
N ASP A 286 17.44 -34.75 20.69
CA ASP A 286 17.16 -33.81 21.79
C ASP A 286 17.61 -32.37 21.58
N ASP A 287 17.87 -31.99 20.33
CA ASP A 287 18.29 -30.64 19.97
C ASP A 287 17.14 -29.77 19.46
N HIS A 288 16.24 -30.35 18.66
CA HIS A 288 15.09 -29.64 18.09
C HIS A 288 13.95 -30.60 17.73
N PRO A 289 12.69 -30.10 17.63
CA PRO A 289 11.56 -30.92 17.23
C PRO A 289 11.40 -31.00 15.72
N ALA A 290 10.78 -32.09 15.26
CA ALA A 290 10.24 -32.25 13.91
C ALA A 290 8.74 -32.57 13.99
N MET A 291 7.91 -31.71 13.42
CA MET A 291 6.44 -31.87 13.42
C MET A 291 5.95 -32.36 12.06
N ILE A 292 5.18 -33.45 12.03
CA ILE A 292 4.64 -34.01 10.80
C ILE A 292 3.11 -34.06 10.87
N ARG A 293 2.45 -33.70 9.77
CA ARG A 293 1.00 -33.85 9.63
C ARG A 293 0.63 -35.30 9.34
N VAL A 294 -0.36 -35.83 10.04
CA VAL A 294 -0.90 -37.18 9.83
C VAL A 294 -2.37 -37.16 9.43
N THR A 295 -2.86 -38.27 8.87
CA THR A 295 -4.23 -38.41 8.36
C THR A 295 -5.00 -39.60 8.93
N ASP A 296 -4.34 -40.42 9.74
CA ASP A 296 -4.84 -41.65 10.38
C ASP A 296 -5.49 -41.39 11.75
N SER A 297 -5.83 -40.14 12.04
CA SER A 297 -6.39 -39.68 13.33
C SER A 297 -5.48 -39.89 14.54
N SER A 298 -4.20 -40.21 14.36
CA SER A 298 -3.25 -40.39 15.47
C SER A 298 -2.57 -39.07 15.90
N GLY A 299 -3.05 -37.93 15.40
CA GLY A 299 -2.46 -36.61 15.66
C GLY A 299 -2.92 -35.99 16.98
N VAL A 300 -2.15 -35.01 17.44
CA VAL A 300 -2.45 -34.15 18.60
C VAL A 300 -2.34 -32.69 18.22
N ALA A 301 -2.95 -31.82 19.03
CA ALA A 301 -2.78 -30.38 18.91
C ALA A 301 -1.42 -30.01 19.51
N VAL A 302 -0.52 -29.46 18.71
CA VAL A 302 0.85 -29.11 19.12
C VAL A 302 0.92 -27.63 19.48
N ALA A 303 1.53 -27.28 20.61
CA ALA A 303 1.76 -25.90 21.01
C ALA A 303 2.75 -25.21 20.06
N VAL A 304 2.39 -24.02 19.58
CA VAL A 304 3.18 -23.22 18.63
C VAL A 304 3.16 -21.74 18.99
N GLU A 305 4.18 -21.01 18.54
CA GLU A 305 4.16 -19.55 18.49
C GLU A 305 3.97 -19.10 17.05
N VAL A 306 3.04 -18.17 16.83
CA VAL A 306 2.84 -17.52 15.53
C VAL A 306 3.60 -16.20 15.53
N TRP A 307 4.43 -16.03 14.51
CA TRP A 307 5.22 -14.84 14.26
C TRP A 307 4.83 -14.25 12.92
N SER A 308 4.91 -12.93 12.81
CA SER A 308 4.88 -12.23 11.54
C SER A 308 6.30 -12.04 11.06
N VAL A 309 6.62 -12.53 9.86
CA VAL A 309 7.97 -12.54 9.32
C VAL A 309 7.97 -11.83 7.97
N PRO A 310 8.78 -10.78 7.75
CA PRO A 310 8.97 -10.19 6.43
C PRO A 310 9.43 -11.23 5.41
N ALA A 311 8.97 -11.17 4.16
CA ALA A 311 9.33 -12.15 3.12
C ALA A 311 10.86 -12.35 2.96
N ALA A 312 11.65 -11.27 3.05
CA ALA A 312 13.11 -11.33 3.00
C ALA A 312 13.71 -12.06 4.21
N GLY A 313 13.12 -11.88 5.40
CA GLY A 313 13.51 -12.57 6.63
C GLY A 313 13.22 -14.06 6.59
N LEU A 314 12.09 -14.45 5.99
CA LEU A 314 11.71 -15.86 5.85
C LEU A 314 12.76 -16.66 5.04
N ALA A 315 13.29 -16.08 3.96
CA ALA A 315 14.35 -16.72 3.17
C ALA A 315 15.60 -16.98 4.00
N GLY A 316 15.95 -16.05 4.91
CA GLY A 316 17.06 -16.22 5.86
C GLY A 316 16.83 -17.36 6.85
N ILE A 317 15.61 -17.50 7.38
CA ILE A 317 15.24 -18.62 8.25
C ILE A 317 15.40 -19.95 7.49
N LEU A 318 14.80 -20.04 6.29
CA LEU A 318 14.84 -21.23 5.43
C LEU A 318 16.26 -21.72 5.11
N LEU A 319 17.16 -20.81 4.77
CA LEU A 319 18.54 -21.15 4.41
C LEU A 319 19.37 -21.65 5.60
N ASN A 320 18.92 -21.41 6.83
CA ASN A 320 19.60 -21.81 8.06
C ASN A 320 18.90 -22.97 8.79
N GLU A 321 17.78 -23.48 8.27
CA GLU A 321 17.12 -24.65 8.87
C GLU A 321 18.00 -25.91 8.72
N PRO A 322 18.07 -26.76 9.76
CA PRO A 322 18.71 -28.07 9.66
C PRO A 322 18.15 -28.92 8.50
N PRO A 323 18.99 -29.75 7.85
CA PRO A 323 18.53 -30.69 6.84
C PRO A 323 17.38 -31.58 7.33
N GLY A 324 16.35 -31.75 6.49
CA GLY A 324 15.16 -32.54 6.80
C GLY A 324 14.02 -31.77 7.47
N LEU A 325 14.24 -30.49 7.83
CA LEU A 325 13.15 -29.56 8.14
C LEU A 325 12.76 -28.76 6.90
N SER A 326 11.47 -28.44 6.79
CA SER A 326 10.90 -27.68 5.68
C SER A 326 9.79 -26.74 6.16
N ILE A 327 9.38 -25.81 5.29
CA ILE A 327 8.22 -24.95 5.54
C ILE A 327 7.01 -25.47 4.77
N GLY A 328 5.92 -25.71 5.48
CA GLY A 328 4.65 -26.16 4.93
C GLY A 328 3.46 -25.41 5.50
N LYS A 329 2.25 -25.76 5.04
CA LYS A 329 1.00 -25.20 5.56
C LYS A 329 0.62 -25.90 6.87
N VAL A 330 0.51 -25.13 7.94
CA VAL A 330 0.08 -25.58 9.27
C VAL A 330 -1.33 -25.06 9.56
N ARG A 331 -2.22 -25.96 9.98
CA ARG A 331 -3.59 -25.63 10.39
C ARG A 331 -3.64 -25.39 11.88
N LEU A 332 -4.26 -24.29 12.28
CA LEU A 332 -4.39 -23.87 13.67
C LEU A 332 -5.77 -24.24 14.22
N GLU A 333 -5.90 -24.31 15.54
CA GLU A 333 -7.14 -24.67 16.22
C GLU A 333 -8.31 -23.70 15.95
N ASP A 334 -8.03 -22.48 15.51
CA ASP A 334 -9.01 -21.48 15.08
C ASP A 334 -9.51 -21.67 13.63
N GLY A 335 -9.06 -22.73 12.94
CA GLY A 335 -9.40 -23.05 11.56
C GLY A 335 -8.56 -22.29 10.52
N SER A 336 -7.69 -21.38 10.92
CA SER A 336 -6.78 -20.68 10.01
C SER A 336 -5.63 -21.57 9.55
N THR A 337 -5.00 -21.21 8.43
CA THR A 337 -3.82 -21.89 7.89
C THR A 337 -2.69 -20.88 7.72
N VAL A 338 -1.53 -21.19 8.28
CA VAL A 338 -0.31 -20.35 8.21
C VAL A 338 0.86 -21.16 7.64
N LEU A 339 1.99 -20.52 7.33
CA LEU A 339 3.23 -21.26 7.11
C LEU A 339 3.76 -21.79 8.44
N GLY A 340 4.49 -22.89 8.45
CA GLY A 340 5.13 -23.38 9.67
C GLY A 340 6.22 -24.41 9.41
N VAL A 341 7.09 -24.57 10.40
CA VAL A 341 8.20 -25.52 10.37
C VAL A 341 7.67 -26.94 10.57
N ILE A 342 7.89 -27.79 9.58
CA ILE A 342 7.49 -29.20 9.56
C ILE A 342 8.70 -30.09 9.23
N GLY A 343 8.67 -31.33 9.72
CA GLY A 343 9.66 -32.34 9.38
C GLY A 343 9.33 -33.05 8.07
N GLU A 344 10.34 -33.43 7.31
CA GLU A 344 10.21 -34.42 6.25
C GLU A 344 10.01 -35.82 6.87
N PRO A 345 9.19 -36.71 6.28
CA PRO A 345 8.99 -38.06 6.81
C PRO A 345 10.28 -38.85 7.02
N ALA A 346 11.26 -38.68 6.14
CA ALA A 346 12.56 -39.34 6.25
C ALA A 346 13.39 -38.88 7.46
N LEU A 347 13.21 -37.64 7.94
CA LEU A 347 13.97 -37.10 9.07
C LEU A 347 13.64 -37.84 10.38
N VAL A 348 12.39 -38.30 10.54
CA VAL A 348 11.91 -38.89 11.80
C VAL A 348 12.06 -40.41 11.88
N GLU A 349 12.55 -41.05 10.83
CA GLU A 349 12.78 -42.49 10.83
C GLU A 349 13.81 -42.86 11.91
N GLY A 350 13.40 -43.72 12.86
CA GLY A 350 14.24 -44.13 13.99
C GLY A 350 14.43 -43.08 15.08
N GLN A 351 13.82 -41.89 14.96
CA GLN A 351 13.86 -40.85 15.99
C GLN A 351 12.84 -41.11 17.09
N ARG A 352 13.11 -40.56 18.29
CA ARG A 352 12.18 -40.65 19.43
C ARG A 352 10.97 -39.77 19.16
N GLU A 353 9.79 -40.39 19.24
CA GLU A 353 8.53 -39.65 19.19
C GLU A 353 8.21 -39.03 20.56
N ILE A 354 7.74 -37.78 20.54
CA ILE A 354 7.42 -36.96 21.72
C ILE A 354 6.00 -36.39 21.65
N THR A 355 5.15 -36.96 20.79
CA THR A 355 3.76 -36.53 20.54
C THR A 355 2.95 -36.39 21.83
N GLU A 356 3.18 -37.25 22.82
CA GLU A 356 2.51 -37.21 24.13
C GLU A 356 2.73 -35.92 24.92
N HIS A 357 3.84 -35.22 24.71
CA HIS A 357 4.13 -33.93 25.35
C HIS A 357 3.40 -32.76 24.69
N GLN A 358 2.85 -32.94 23.48
CA GLN A 358 2.08 -31.94 22.74
C GLN A 358 2.81 -30.60 22.50
N GLY A 359 4.13 -30.58 22.59
CA GLY A 359 4.94 -29.39 22.37
C GLY A 359 6.35 -29.51 22.90
N TRP A 360 7.28 -28.81 22.24
CA TRP A 360 8.71 -28.87 22.57
C TRP A 360 9.03 -28.40 23.99
N ARG A 361 8.40 -27.30 24.46
CA ARG A 361 8.63 -26.80 25.83
C ARG A 361 8.20 -27.81 26.90
N ALA A 362 7.10 -28.52 26.66
CA ALA A 362 6.61 -29.52 27.60
C ALA A 362 7.53 -30.75 27.64
N TYR A 363 8.10 -31.13 26.49
CA TYR A 363 9.12 -32.17 26.40
C TYR A 363 10.39 -31.79 27.17
N THR A 364 11.00 -30.65 26.86
CA THR A 364 12.26 -30.22 27.49
C THR A 364 12.11 -30.02 29.00
N ALA A 365 10.96 -29.53 29.45
CA ALA A 365 10.66 -29.40 30.88
C ALA A 365 10.50 -30.76 31.59
N ALA A 366 9.94 -31.77 30.92
CA ALA A 366 9.72 -33.09 31.51
C ALA A 366 11.01 -33.93 31.57
N GLU A 367 11.82 -33.86 30.52
CA GLU A 367 13.03 -34.69 30.36
C GLU A 367 14.31 -33.99 30.81
N GLY A 368 14.26 -32.67 31.07
CA GLY A 368 15.39 -31.89 31.57
C GLY A 368 16.50 -31.65 30.55
N VAL A 369 16.13 -31.51 29.27
CA VAL A 369 17.05 -31.35 28.13
C VAL A 369 17.09 -29.93 27.59
#